data_AF-A0AAN8G5T8-F1
#
_entry.id   AF-A0AAN8G5T8-F1
#
_cell.length_a   1.000
_cell.length_b   1.000
_cell.length_c   1.000
_cell.angle_alpha   90.00
_cell.angle_beta   90.00
_cell.angle_gamma   90.00
#
_symmetry.space_group_name_H-M   'P 1'
#
loop_
_entity.id
_entity.type
_entity.pdbx_description
1 polymer ?
#
loop_
_entity_poly.entity_id
_entity_poly.type
_entity_poly.pdbx_seq_one_letter_code
_entity_poly.pdbx_strand_id
1 'polypeptide(L)'
;MVADDLKENVPLQKEAKVSMAPTELKPWPEFIQKRIDMWDRLMAEYKAEIAQKKPTPIKITLPDGKQFDAEAWRTTPLQIAEKISKGLAENTVIAKVNGDVWDLDRPFEGDATLQLLKFDDDEAKQVFWHSSAHILGEAMERYCGGHLCYGPPIEEGFYYDMWHDNLTISQDDFQNLDQIVKCAIKDKQPFERLEMTKEDLLEMFKYNEFKVRIIKEKINTPKTTVYRCGPLIDLCRGPHVRHTGKIKAMQITKASSSYWEGKADAESLQRVYGISFPDPKQLKEWQKFQEEAAKRDHRKLGRDQELFFFNPLSPGSAFWYPKGAHIYNTLVNFIRKEYRKRGFTEVITPNMYNSRLWETSGHWQHYAEDMFRFEVEKEQFGLKPMNCPGHCLMYSHQPRTHNELPIRYADFGVLHRNEMSGALTGLIRVRRFQQDDAHIFCRRDQIWEEIKVTVHCCFCTLAEQHGASRG
;
A
#
# COMPACT_ATOMS: atom_id res chain seq x y z
N MET A 1 -18.00 7.73 67.87
CA MET A 1 -19.37 7.61 67.36
C MET A 1 -19.68 8.95 66.68
N VAL A 2 -19.80 9.12 65.38
CA VAL A 2 -19.95 8.24 64.22
C VAL A 2 -19.25 8.98 63.07
N ALA A 3 -18.39 8.30 62.33
CA ALA A 3 -17.89 8.77 61.04
C ALA A 3 -18.11 7.61 60.08
N ASP A 4 -19.16 7.68 59.29
CA ASP A 4 -19.42 6.75 58.19
C ASP A 4 -20.20 7.50 57.09
N ASP A 5 -20.01 7.00 55.87
CA ASP A 5 -20.74 7.29 54.64
C ASP A 5 -20.28 8.45 53.74
N LEU A 6 -19.12 8.26 53.12
CA LEU A 6 -18.91 8.60 51.70
C LEU A 6 -17.97 7.56 51.07
N LYS A 7 -18.47 6.36 50.77
CA LYS A 7 -17.83 5.42 49.82
C LYS A 7 -18.39 5.69 48.43
N GLU A 8 -17.67 6.47 47.63
CA GLU A 8 -17.91 6.57 46.20
C GLU A 8 -17.63 5.19 45.56
N ASN A 9 -18.67 4.65 44.92
CA ASN A 9 -18.61 3.46 44.08
C ASN A 9 -17.74 3.75 42.84
N VAL A 10 -16.44 3.45 42.92
CA VAL A 10 -15.59 3.29 41.73
C VAL A 10 -15.89 1.90 41.15
N PRO A 11 -16.39 1.77 39.91
CA PRO A 11 -16.60 0.46 39.31
C PRO A 11 -15.24 -0.21 39.09
N LEU A 12 -15.00 -1.33 39.79
CA LEU A 12 -13.92 -2.26 39.48
C LEU A 12 -14.03 -2.68 38.00
N GLN A 13 -13.03 -2.31 37.19
CA GLN A 13 -12.92 -2.78 35.80
C GLN A 13 -12.85 -4.30 35.80
N LYS A 14 -13.89 -4.97 35.31
CA LYS A 14 -13.84 -6.40 35.00
C LYS A 14 -12.74 -6.61 33.96
N GLU A 15 -11.74 -7.44 34.28
CA GLU A 15 -10.77 -7.94 33.30
C GLU A 15 -11.53 -8.45 32.07
N ALA A 16 -11.30 -7.82 30.92
CA ALA A 16 -11.93 -8.22 29.67
C ALA A 16 -11.38 -9.60 29.28
N LYS A 17 -12.19 -10.66 29.46
CA LYS A 17 -11.83 -12.01 29.03
C LYS A 17 -11.59 -12.02 27.52
N VAL A 18 -10.35 -12.29 27.12
CA VAL A 18 -9.99 -12.53 25.72
C VAL A 18 -10.51 -13.92 25.32
N SER A 19 -11.36 -13.99 24.31
CA SER A 19 -11.88 -15.25 23.77
C SER A 19 -10.76 -16.03 23.08
N MET A 20 -10.64 -17.32 23.38
CA MET A 20 -9.65 -18.23 22.79
C MET A 20 -10.26 -19.06 21.66
N ALA A 21 -9.59 -19.14 20.52
CA ALA A 21 -9.82 -20.09 19.45
C ALA A 21 -9.01 -21.38 19.69
N PRO A 22 -9.46 -22.53 19.15
CA PRO A 22 -8.76 -23.80 19.28
C PRO A 22 -7.39 -23.83 18.59
N THR A 23 -7.20 -23.00 17.57
CA THR A 23 -6.06 -22.97 16.66
C THR A 23 -4.86 -22.20 17.19
N GLU A 24 -4.99 -21.56 18.36
CA GLU A 24 -3.95 -20.72 18.95
C GLU A 24 -2.89 -21.53 19.68
N LEU A 25 -1.68 -20.96 19.78
CA LEU A 25 -0.60 -21.49 20.61
C LEU A 25 -1.04 -21.64 22.06
N LYS A 26 -0.66 -22.76 22.69
CA LYS A 26 -0.93 -23.07 24.10
C LYS A 26 0.33 -23.64 24.74
N PRO A 27 1.02 -22.89 25.63
CA PRO A 27 0.75 -21.50 26.01
C PRO A 27 1.05 -20.51 24.88
N TRP A 28 0.52 -19.28 24.99
CA TRP A 28 0.98 -18.17 24.16
C TRP A 28 2.47 -17.86 24.42
N PRO A 29 3.16 -17.22 23.47
CA PRO A 29 4.53 -16.75 23.69
C PRO A 29 4.66 -15.84 24.92
N GLU A 30 5.72 -16.02 25.70
CA GLU A 30 5.94 -15.27 26.95
C GLU A 30 5.98 -13.75 26.75
N PHE A 31 6.41 -13.28 25.57
CA PHE A 31 6.50 -11.86 25.27
C PHE A 31 5.14 -11.16 25.30
N ILE A 32 4.04 -11.88 25.04
CA ILE A 32 2.69 -11.30 25.07
C ILE A 32 2.36 -10.85 26.48
N GLN A 33 2.50 -11.72 27.48
CA GLN A 33 2.21 -11.39 28.87
C GLN A 33 3.16 -10.29 29.38
N LYS A 34 4.46 -10.39 29.09
CA LYS A 34 5.45 -9.38 29.50
C LYS A 34 5.11 -7.97 28.97
N ARG A 35 4.64 -7.85 27.72
CA ARG A 35 4.19 -6.56 27.17
C ARG A 35 2.93 -6.06 27.89
N ILE A 36 1.97 -6.93 28.18
CA ILE A 36 0.72 -6.58 28.89
C ILE A 36 1.02 -6.04 30.29
N ASP A 37 1.86 -6.74 31.06
CA ASP A 37 2.23 -6.32 32.41
C ASP A 37 2.89 -4.92 32.41
N MET A 38 3.79 -4.69 31.43
CA MET A 38 4.43 -3.39 31.26
C MET A 38 3.44 -2.30 30.82
N TRP A 39 2.52 -2.63 29.91
CA TRP A 39 1.46 -1.73 29.47
C TRP A 39 0.57 -1.31 30.63
N ASP A 40 0.08 -2.25 31.42
CA ASP A 40 -0.86 -1.96 32.50
C ASP A 40 -0.24 -1.01 33.54
N ARG A 41 1.06 -1.19 33.86
CA ARG A 41 1.83 -0.25 34.69
C ARG A 41 1.90 1.15 34.08
N LEU A 42 2.39 1.27 32.85
CA LEU A 42 2.60 2.57 32.20
C LEU A 42 1.28 3.29 31.90
N MET A 43 0.23 2.54 31.56
CA MET A 43 -1.10 3.08 31.32
C MET A 43 -1.73 3.61 32.61
N ALA A 44 -1.48 2.99 33.77
CA ALA A 44 -1.91 3.50 35.05
C ALA A 44 -1.22 4.84 35.39
N GLU A 45 0.09 4.94 35.16
CA GLU A 45 0.87 6.18 35.32
C GLU A 45 0.33 7.29 34.40
N TYR A 46 0.09 6.97 33.11
CA TYR A 46 -0.47 7.91 32.14
C TYR A 46 -1.88 8.39 32.51
N LYS A 47 -2.77 7.48 32.92
CA LYS A 47 -4.13 7.84 33.37
C LYS A 47 -4.08 8.77 34.59
N ALA A 48 -3.16 8.55 35.51
CA ALA A 48 -2.95 9.44 36.65
C ALA A 48 -2.46 10.84 36.23
N GLU A 49 -1.54 10.93 35.25
CA GLU A 49 -1.09 12.21 34.70
C GLU A 49 -2.24 12.99 34.04
N ILE A 50 -3.04 12.33 33.19
CA ILE A 50 -4.18 12.96 32.52
C ILE A 50 -5.26 13.41 33.51
N ALA A 51 -5.50 12.65 34.58
CA ALA A 51 -6.44 13.01 35.63
C ALA A 51 -6.03 14.31 36.36
N GLN A 52 -4.71 14.56 36.50
CA GLN A 52 -4.18 15.78 37.14
C GLN A 52 -4.28 17.02 36.25
N LYS A 53 -4.43 16.87 34.93
CA LYS A 53 -4.60 18.02 34.02
C LYS A 53 -5.90 18.75 34.34
N LYS A 54 -5.79 20.07 34.55
CA LYS A 54 -6.93 20.94 34.87
C LYS A 54 -7.80 21.13 33.62
N PRO A 55 -9.12 20.86 33.70
CA PRO A 55 -10.02 21.15 32.60
C PRO A 55 -10.17 22.66 32.43
N THR A 56 -10.09 23.13 31.20
CA THR A 56 -10.35 24.52 30.83
C THR A 56 -11.48 24.58 29.81
N PRO A 57 -12.39 25.57 29.88
CA PRO A 57 -13.42 25.75 28.86
C PRO A 57 -12.79 25.98 27.48
N ILE A 58 -13.28 25.26 26.48
CA ILE A 58 -12.86 25.32 25.08
C ILE A 58 -14.08 25.29 24.16
N LYS A 59 -13.89 25.76 22.93
CA LYS A 59 -14.90 25.74 21.87
C LYS A 59 -14.52 24.79 20.75
N ILE A 60 -15.46 23.91 20.41
CA ILE A 60 -15.34 23.00 19.28
C ILE A 60 -16.25 23.47 18.15
N THR A 61 -15.67 23.75 16.98
CA THR A 61 -16.38 24.26 15.81
C THR A 61 -16.54 23.17 14.76
N LEU A 62 -17.77 22.92 14.32
CA LEU A 62 -18.09 22.00 13.23
C LEU A 62 -17.96 22.67 11.85
N PRO A 63 -17.94 21.90 10.73
CA PRO A 63 -17.79 22.46 9.39
C PRO A 63 -18.96 23.35 8.94
N ASP A 64 -20.14 23.16 9.54
CA ASP A 64 -21.33 23.99 9.33
C ASP A 64 -21.31 25.30 10.15
N GLY A 65 -20.24 25.56 10.90
CA GLY A 65 -20.07 26.72 11.77
C GLY A 65 -20.70 26.56 13.14
N LYS A 66 -21.39 25.44 13.44
CA LYS A 66 -21.98 25.20 14.75
C LYS A 66 -20.87 25.02 15.80
N GLN A 67 -21.03 25.69 16.94
CA GLN A 67 -20.10 25.61 18.07
C GLN A 67 -20.68 24.78 19.22
N PHE A 68 -19.80 24.05 19.90
CA PHE A 68 -20.10 23.32 21.13
C PHE A 68 -19.14 23.73 22.23
N ASP A 69 -19.69 24.03 23.40
CA ASP A 69 -18.89 24.18 24.62
C ASP A 69 -18.40 22.82 25.09
N ALA A 70 -17.11 22.78 25.43
CA ALA A 70 -16.38 21.59 25.82
C ALA A 70 -15.32 21.93 26.87
N GLU A 71 -14.74 20.89 27.46
CA GLU A 71 -13.65 21.00 28.44
C GLU A 71 -12.41 20.29 27.92
N ALA A 72 -11.27 20.99 27.91
CA ALA A 72 -9.98 20.41 27.56
C ALA A 72 -9.64 19.24 28.48
N TRP A 73 -9.01 18.21 27.93
CA TRP A 73 -8.62 16.97 28.62
C TRP A 73 -9.79 16.13 29.17
N ARG A 74 -11.05 16.49 28.85
CA ARG A 74 -12.26 15.77 29.30
C ARG A 74 -13.21 15.44 28.17
N THR A 75 -13.45 16.41 27.28
CA THR A 75 -14.38 16.22 26.16
C THR A 75 -13.69 15.53 24.98
N THR A 76 -14.35 14.54 24.39
CA THR A 76 -13.83 13.78 23.22
C THR A 76 -14.67 14.03 21.96
N PRO A 77 -14.11 13.80 20.75
CA PRO A 77 -14.89 13.87 19.51
C PRO A 77 -16.14 12.99 19.52
N LEU A 78 -16.07 11.80 20.13
CA LEU A 78 -17.23 10.92 20.30
C LEU A 78 -18.35 11.60 21.07
N GLN A 79 -18.06 12.24 22.20
CA GLN A 79 -19.09 12.88 23.03
C GLN A 79 -19.78 14.02 22.26
N ILE A 80 -19.04 14.74 21.41
CA ILE A 80 -19.64 15.74 20.50
C ILE A 80 -20.52 15.06 19.45
N ALA A 81 -20.07 13.95 18.86
CA ALA A 81 -20.87 13.17 17.91
C ALA A 81 -22.19 12.66 18.54
N GLU A 82 -22.13 12.19 19.78
CA GLU A 82 -23.31 11.72 20.55
C GLU A 82 -24.30 12.85 20.84
N LYS A 83 -23.81 14.07 21.12
CA LYS A 83 -24.65 15.27 21.28
C LYS A 83 -25.36 15.67 19.98
N ILE A 84 -24.80 15.36 18.81
CA ILE A 84 -25.44 15.61 17.51
C ILE A 84 -26.49 14.54 17.24
N SER A 85 -26.10 13.26 17.21
CA SER A 85 -27.02 12.13 17.18
C SER A 85 -26.32 10.81 17.48
N LYS A 86 -27.02 9.87 18.12
CA LYS A 86 -26.50 8.51 18.35
C LYS A 86 -26.13 7.79 17.05
N GLY A 87 -26.91 7.99 15.98
CA GLY A 87 -26.63 7.38 14.67
C GLY A 87 -25.35 7.90 14.02
N LEU A 88 -25.03 9.19 14.22
CA LEU A 88 -23.76 9.75 13.75
C LEU A 88 -22.58 9.19 14.55
N ALA A 89 -22.68 9.17 15.88
CA ALA A 89 -21.63 8.61 16.75
C ALA A 89 -21.33 7.14 16.43
N GLU A 90 -22.36 6.33 16.14
CA GLU A 90 -22.17 4.92 15.79
C GLU A 90 -21.51 4.71 14.42
N ASN A 91 -21.83 5.55 13.42
CA ASN A 91 -21.31 5.40 12.06
C ASN A 91 -19.98 6.14 11.83
N THR A 92 -19.56 6.99 12.76
CA THR A 92 -18.28 7.67 12.67
C THR A 92 -17.15 6.67 12.91
N VAL A 93 -16.17 6.66 12.00
CA VAL A 93 -14.98 5.79 12.08
C VAL A 93 -13.87 6.52 12.84
N ILE A 94 -13.61 7.77 12.47
CA ILE A 94 -12.54 8.58 13.03
C ILE A 94 -12.92 10.07 13.02
N ALA A 95 -12.23 10.89 13.82
CA ALA A 95 -12.35 12.34 13.77
C ALA A 95 -11.15 12.99 13.07
N LYS A 96 -11.36 14.22 12.61
CA LYS A 96 -10.31 15.12 12.15
C LYS A 96 -10.40 16.39 13.00
N VAL A 97 -9.32 16.68 13.73
CA VAL A 97 -9.22 17.78 14.70
C VAL A 97 -8.14 18.73 14.21
N ASN A 98 -8.51 19.98 13.92
CA ASN A 98 -7.60 20.99 13.34
C ASN A 98 -6.89 20.56 12.05
N GLY A 99 -7.53 19.68 11.26
CA GLY A 99 -6.98 19.17 10.02
C GLY A 99 -6.18 17.86 10.16
N ASP A 100 -5.96 17.36 11.38
CA ASP A 100 -5.24 16.11 11.62
C ASP A 100 -6.18 14.98 12.07
N VAL A 101 -5.93 13.75 11.62
CA VAL A 101 -6.69 12.57 12.05
C VAL A 101 -6.51 12.30 13.55
N TRP A 102 -7.60 11.98 14.24
CA TRP A 102 -7.67 11.99 15.70
C TRP A 102 -8.62 10.91 16.24
N ASP A 103 -8.18 10.13 17.24
CA ASP A 103 -8.99 9.07 17.84
C ASP A 103 -10.28 9.63 18.45
N LEU A 104 -11.39 8.92 18.27
CA LEU A 104 -12.69 9.36 18.78
C LEU A 104 -12.76 9.46 20.31
N ASP A 105 -11.95 8.67 21.01
CA ASP A 105 -11.84 8.66 22.47
C ASP A 105 -10.70 9.56 22.99
N ARG A 106 -9.88 10.16 22.12
CA ARG A 106 -8.81 11.07 22.55
C ARG A 106 -9.41 12.45 22.87
N PRO A 107 -9.23 12.98 24.09
CA PRO A 107 -9.82 14.26 24.47
C PRO A 107 -9.20 15.42 23.70
N PHE A 108 -9.96 16.49 23.51
CA PHE A 108 -9.45 17.75 22.99
C PHE A 108 -8.49 18.39 23.97
N GLU A 109 -7.42 19.01 23.45
CA GLU A 109 -6.40 19.67 24.28
C GLU A 109 -6.58 21.20 24.32
N GLY A 110 -7.38 21.76 23.40
CA GLY A 110 -7.64 23.18 23.25
C GLY A 110 -8.82 23.42 22.32
N ASP A 111 -9.07 24.68 21.95
CA ASP A 111 -10.03 25.05 20.91
C ASP A 111 -9.71 24.31 19.60
N ALA A 112 -10.74 23.79 18.94
CA ALA A 112 -10.52 23.01 17.75
C ALA A 112 -11.67 23.03 16.74
N THR A 113 -11.32 22.81 15.48
CA THR A 113 -12.28 22.44 14.43
C THR A 113 -12.43 20.93 14.40
N LEU A 114 -13.66 20.42 14.43
CA LEU A 114 -13.98 19.00 14.40
C LEU A 114 -14.71 18.63 13.12
N GLN A 115 -14.18 17.63 12.40
CA GLN A 115 -14.89 16.93 11.34
C GLN A 115 -14.98 15.44 11.70
N LEU A 116 -16.17 14.86 11.52
CA LEU A 116 -16.43 13.44 11.80
C LEU A 116 -16.44 12.68 10.48
N LEU A 117 -15.54 11.70 10.33
CA LEU A 117 -15.35 10.95 9.10
C LEU A 117 -16.04 9.58 9.21
N LYS A 118 -16.74 9.20 8.14
CA LYS A 118 -17.40 7.90 7.98
C LYS A 118 -16.55 7.01 7.07
N PHE A 119 -16.89 5.74 6.99
CA PHE A 119 -16.14 4.78 6.18
C PHE A 119 -16.04 5.14 4.69
N ASP A 120 -16.94 5.97 4.16
CA ASP A 120 -16.88 6.38 2.76
C ASP A 120 -15.76 7.40 2.47
N ASP A 121 -15.26 8.08 3.51
CA ASP A 121 -14.13 9.02 3.42
C ASP A 121 -12.80 8.26 3.33
N ASP A 122 -11.92 8.66 2.41
CA ASP A 122 -10.68 7.92 2.13
C ASP A 122 -9.71 7.85 3.32
N GLU A 123 -9.56 8.96 4.08
CA GLU A 123 -8.77 8.97 5.32
C GLU A 123 -9.32 7.99 6.37
N ALA A 124 -10.66 7.86 6.45
CA ALA A 124 -11.30 6.92 7.36
C ALA A 124 -11.13 5.47 6.92
N LYS A 125 -11.16 5.16 5.62
CA LYS A 125 -10.85 3.81 5.10
C LYS A 125 -9.43 3.41 5.48
N GLN A 126 -8.46 4.31 5.31
CA GLN A 126 -7.06 4.05 5.67
C GLN A 126 -6.92 3.72 7.17
N VAL A 127 -7.54 4.50 8.06
CA VAL A 127 -7.56 4.23 9.52
C VAL A 127 -8.28 2.91 9.84
N PHE A 128 -9.38 2.63 9.15
CA PHE A 128 -10.16 1.41 9.33
C PHE A 128 -9.37 0.16 8.97
N TRP A 129 -8.71 0.18 7.81
CA TRP A 129 -7.86 -0.92 7.34
C TRP A 129 -6.58 -1.04 8.17
N HIS A 130 -6.02 0.07 8.64
CA HIS A 130 -4.89 0.03 9.55
C HIS A 130 -5.25 -0.64 10.89
N SER A 131 -6.44 -0.37 11.41
CA SER A 131 -6.97 -1.07 12.60
C SER A 131 -7.22 -2.55 12.33
N SER A 132 -7.62 -2.89 11.11
CA SER A 132 -7.82 -4.29 10.70
C SER A 132 -6.49 -5.04 10.57
N ALA A 133 -5.42 -4.36 10.16
CA ALA A 133 -4.08 -4.91 10.22
C ALA A 133 -3.72 -5.31 11.66
N HIS A 134 -3.97 -4.45 12.65
CA HIS A 134 -3.71 -4.81 14.05
C HIS A 134 -4.46 -6.09 14.48
N ILE A 135 -5.72 -6.26 14.09
CA ILE A 135 -6.45 -7.50 14.38
C ILE A 135 -5.78 -8.73 13.73
N LEU A 136 -5.29 -8.58 12.51
CA LEU A 136 -4.52 -9.64 11.84
C LEU A 136 -3.19 -9.90 12.55
N GLY A 137 -2.49 -8.86 13.01
CA GLY A 137 -1.26 -8.97 13.78
C GLY A 137 -1.46 -9.73 15.10
N GLU A 138 -2.54 -9.45 15.82
CA GLU A 138 -2.94 -10.20 17.02
C GLU A 138 -3.14 -11.68 16.70
N ALA A 139 -3.88 -11.98 15.62
CA ALA A 139 -4.12 -13.35 15.19
C ALA A 139 -2.82 -14.07 14.81
N MET A 140 -1.89 -13.38 14.16
CA MET A 140 -0.58 -13.89 13.76
C MET A 140 0.31 -14.20 14.97
N GLU A 141 0.38 -13.31 15.98
CA GLU A 141 1.09 -13.59 17.24
C GLU A 141 0.47 -14.76 18.02
N ARG A 142 -0.87 -14.86 18.05
CA ARG A 142 -1.56 -15.94 18.77
C ARG A 142 -1.50 -17.29 18.05
N TYR A 143 -1.46 -17.30 16.72
CA TYR A 143 -1.44 -18.52 15.91
C TYR A 143 -0.06 -19.16 15.82
N CYS A 144 0.97 -18.36 15.54
CA CYS A 144 2.32 -18.87 15.32
C CYS A 144 3.40 -18.11 16.08
N GLY A 145 3.07 -17.09 16.87
CA GLY A 145 4.05 -16.40 17.71
C GLY A 145 5.10 -15.60 16.95
N GLY A 146 4.87 -15.29 15.67
CA GLY A 146 5.88 -14.59 14.89
C GLY A 146 6.01 -13.11 15.24
N HIS A 147 7.16 -12.58 14.84
CA HIS A 147 7.62 -11.25 15.16
C HIS A 147 7.05 -10.27 14.13
N LEU A 148 6.05 -9.50 14.57
CA LEU A 148 5.39 -8.50 13.74
C LEU A 148 6.36 -7.40 13.28
N CYS A 149 6.25 -7.02 12.01
CA CYS A 149 7.07 -6.01 11.35
C CYS A 149 6.22 -4.79 10.98
N TYR A 150 5.82 -4.67 9.70
CA TYR A 150 5.03 -3.55 9.17
C TYR A 150 3.60 -3.99 8.86
N GLY A 151 2.61 -3.19 9.29
CA GLY A 151 1.19 -3.43 9.02
C GLY A 151 0.44 -2.21 8.47
N PRO A 152 0.83 -1.65 7.30
CA PRO A 152 0.18 -0.46 6.77
C PRO A 152 -1.14 -0.80 6.05
N PRO A 153 -2.06 0.17 5.98
CA PRO A 153 -3.15 0.11 5.02
C PRO A 153 -2.60 0.33 3.59
N ILE A 154 -3.36 -0.14 2.60
CA ILE A 154 -3.09 0.05 1.17
C ILE A 154 -4.36 0.56 0.47
N GLU A 155 -4.31 0.81 -0.84
CA GLU A 155 -5.44 1.35 -1.60
C GLU A 155 -6.71 0.47 -1.53
N GLU A 156 -6.54 -0.86 -1.49
CA GLU A 156 -7.63 -1.82 -1.33
C GLU A 156 -7.36 -2.79 -0.18
N GLY A 157 -7.39 -2.28 1.06
CA GLY A 157 -7.27 -3.09 2.28
C GLY A 157 -5.98 -2.83 3.04
N PHE A 158 -5.31 -3.90 3.48
CA PHE A 158 -4.10 -3.83 4.28
C PHE A 158 -3.25 -5.09 4.11
N TYR A 159 -2.02 -5.05 4.63
CA TYR A 159 -1.24 -6.24 4.87
C TYR A 159 -0.55 -6.18 6.23
N TYR A 160 -0.05 -7.32 6.68
CA TYR A 160 0.92 -7.39 7.78
C TYR A 160 2.10 -8.27 7.40
N ASP A 161 3.29 -7.74 7.62
CA ASP A 161 4.54 -8.48 7.56
C ASP A 161 4.86 -9.06 8.93
N MET A 162 5.16 -10.36 8.99
CA MET A 162 5.80 -10.98 10.14
C MET A 162 7.05 -11.74 9.74
N TRP A 163 7.94 -11.88 10.68
CA TRP A 163 9.04 -12.83 10.58
C TRP A 163 8.78 -14.01 11.52
N HIS A 164 9.18 -15.20 11.08
CA HIS A 164 9.14 -16.41 11.88
C HIS A 164 10.22 -17.37 11.36
N ASP A 165 10.90 -18.09 12.26
CA ASP A 165 12.01 -18.98 11.91
C ASP A 165 11.63 -20.07 10.88
N ASN A 166 10.64 -20.92 11.21
CA ASN A 166 10.40 -22.16 10.48
C ASN A 166 8.98 -22.35 9.92
N LEU A 167 8.05 -21.45 10.21
CA LEU A 167 6.64 -21.57 9.82
C LEU A 167 6.35 -20.61 8.69
N THR A 168 5.70 -21.07 7.62
CA THR A 168 5.21 -20.21 6.52
C THR A 168 3.69 -20.21 6.50
N ILE A 169 3.07 -19.03 6.54
CA ILE A 169 1.63 -18.86 6.38
C ILE A 169 1.25 -19.13 4.93
N SER A 170 0.44 -20.16 4.75
CA SER A 170 -0.12 -20.62 3.49
C SER A 170 -1.64 -20.38 3.45
N GLN A 171 -2.28 -20.71 2.32
CA GLN A 171 -3.75 -20.60 2.21
C GLN A 171 -4.50 -21.51 3.19
N ASP A 172 -3.90 -22.64 3.57
CA ASP A 172 -4.50 -23.59 4.52
C ASP A 172 -4.59 -23.00 5.94
N ASP A 173 -3.72 -22.03 6.26
CA ASP A 173 -3.70 -21.35 7.54
C ASP A 173 -4.75 -20.25 7.67
N PHE A 174 -5.36 -19.81 6.55
CA PHE A 174 -6.28 -18.66 6.56
C PHE A 174 -7.51 -18.93 7.43
N GLN A 175 -8.03 -20.16 7.40
CA GLN A 175 -9.16 -20.54 8.25
C GLN A 175 -8.80 -20.50 9.74
N ASN A 176 -7.55 -20.81 10.09
CA ASN A 176 -7.07 -20.81 11.47
C ASN A 176 -6.90 -19.39 11.99
N LEU A 177 -6.33 -18.49 11.18
CA LEU A 177 -6.21 -17.06 11.50
C LEU A 177 -7.60 -16.39 11.59
N ASP A 178 -8.50 -16.69 10.65
CA ASP A 178 -9.87 -16.15 10.64
C ASP A 178 -10.65 -16.50 11.92
N GLN A 179 -10.40 -17.66 12.54
CA GLN A 179 -11.03 -18.02 13.82
C GLN A 179 -10.60 -17.08 14.95
N ILE A 180 -9.31 -16.73 15.00
CA ILE A 180 -8.76 -15.83 16.02
C ILE A 180 -9.22 -14.38 15.77
N VAL A 181 -9.21 -13.94 14.51
CA VAL A 181 -9.76 -12.64 14.09
C VAL A 181 -11.22 -12.50 14.53
N LYS A 182 -12.04 -13.55 14.34
CA LYS A 182 -13.44 -13.56 14.78
C LYS A 182 -13.57 -13.46 16.31
N CYS A 183 -12.68 -14.09 17.07
CA CYS A 183 -12.62 -13.92 18.52
C CYS A 183 -12.35 -12.46 18.89
N ALA A 184 -11.30 -11.85 18.33
CA ALA A 184 -10.96 -10.45 18.60
C ALA A 184 -12.09 -9.48 18.25
N ILE A 185 -12.77 -9.66 17.11
CA ILE A 185 -13.94 -8.85 16.70
C ILE A 185 -15.11 -9.04 17.67
N LYS A 186 -15.40 -10.29 18.06
CA LYS A 186 -16.49 -10.62 19.00
C LYS A 186 -16.27 -9.99 20.37
N ASP A 187 -15.03 -9.96 20.83
CA ASP A 187 -14.63 -9.40 22.12
C ASP A 187 -14.76 -7.86 22.15
N LYS A 188 -14.91 -7.21 20.99
CA LYS A 188 -14.95 -5.74 20.87
C LYS A 188 -13.80 -5.08 21.62
N GLN A 189 -12.60 -5.62 21.46
CA GLN A 189 -11.41 -5.14 22.13
C GLN A 189 -11.21 -3.64 21.80
N PRO A 190 -11.05 -2.78 22.82
CA PRO A 190 -10.81 -1.36 22.59
C PRO A 190 -9.41 -1.13 22.06
N PHE A 191 -9.26 -0.12 21.20
CA PHE A 191 -7.95 0.41 20.84
C PHE A 191 -7.58 1.49 21.86
N GLU A 192 -6.57 1.21 22.69
CA GLU A 192 -6.09 2.14 23.70
C GLU A 192 -4.75 2.74 23.24
N ARG A 193 -4.66 4.07 23.30
CA ARG A 193 -3.47 4.84 22.91
C ARG A 193 -2.61 5.14 24.14
N LEU A 194 -1.29 4.97 24.02
CA LEU A 194 -0.31 5.41 25.02
C LEU A 194 0.90 6.05 24.34
N GLU A 195 1.46 7.09 24.95
CA GLU A 195 2.74 7.66 24.53
C GLU A 195 3.85 7.16 25.45
N MET A 196 4.88 6.53 24.87
CA MET A 196 5.95 5.84 25.59
C MET A 196 7.31 6.41 25.24
N THR A 197 8.26 6.33 26.18
CA THR A 197 9.66 6.72 25.95
C THR A 197 10.37 5.72 25.03
N LYS A 198 11.43 6.18 24.36
CA LYS A 198 12.25 5.30 23.51
C LYS A 198 12.86 4.14 24.31
N GLU A 199 13.23 4.39 25.56
CA GLU A 199 13.77 3.40 26.49
C GLU A 199 12.75 2.32 26.84
N ASP A 200 11.53 2.74 27.22
CA ASP A 200 10.44 1.80 27.53
C ASP A 200 10.07 0.94 26.31
N LEU A 201 10.10 1.53 25.11
CA LEU A 201 9.82 0.82 23.86
C LEU A 201 10.87 -0.24 23.54
N LEU A 202 12.15 0.09 23.73
CA LEU A 202 13.24 -0.86 23.51
C LEU A 202 13.16 -2.04 24.49
N GLU A 203 12.75 -1.80 25.74
CA GLU A 203 12.53 -2.87 26.71
C GLU A 203 11.29 -3.71 26.36
N MET A 204 10.17 -3.06 26.03
CA MET A 204 8.91 -3.71 25.67
C MET A 204 9.05 -4.63 24.45
N PHE A 205 9.77 -4.18 23.42
CA PHE A 205 9.94 -4.90 22.16
C PHE A 205 11.28 -5.64 22.05
N LYS A 206 12.02 -5.83 23.15
CA LYS A 206 13.37 -6.45 23.13
C LYS A 206 13.44 -7.84 22.48
N TYR A 207 12.32 -8.57 22.47
CA TYR A 207 12.21 -9.89 21.86
C TYR A 207 12.10 -9.85 20.33
N ASN A 208 11.69 -8.70 19.77
CA ASN A 208 11.42 -8.52 18.34
C ASN A 208 12.49 -7.62 17.72
N GLU A 209 13.49 -8.23 17.10
CA GLU A 209 14.61 -7.52 16.48
C GLU A 209 14.16 -6.47 15.46
N PHE A 210 13.11 -6.75 14.69
CA PHE A 210 12.59 -5.85 13.67
C PHE A 210 11.98 -4.57 14.27
N LYS A 211 11.20 -4.71 15.35
CA LYS A 211 10.66 -3.55 16.08
C LYS A 211 11.80 -2.75 16.73
N VAL A 212 12.81 -3.41 17.31
CA VAL A 212 13.99 -2.75 17.87
C VAL A 212 14.75 -1.95 16.79
N ARG A 213 14.95 -2.52 15.59
CA ARG A 213 15.56 -1.81 14.45
C ARG A 213 14.73 -0.59 14.06
N ILE A 214 13.41 -0.73 13.90
CA ILE A 214 12.49 0.39 13.61
C ILE A 214 12.61 1.50 14.67
N ILE A 215 12.65 1.14 15.95
CA ILE A 215 12.77 2.12 17.04
C ILE A 215 14.10 2.87 16.99
N LYS A 216 15.21 2.16 16.71
CA LYS A 216 16.53 2.79 16.64
C LYS A 216 16.66 3.72 15.43
N GLU A 217 16.19 3.29 14.27
CA GLU A 217 16.45 3.94 12.98
C GLU A 217 15.41 5.00 12.60
N LYS A 218 14.13 4.78 12.94
CA LYS A 218 13.01 5.62 12.44
C LYS A 218 12.41 6.54 13.50
N ILE A 219 12.70 6.31 14.79
CA ILE A 219 12.21 7.16 15.88
C ILE A 219 13.33 8.07 16.35
N ASN A 220 13.25 9.32 15.89
CA ASN A 220 14.18 10.40 16.23
C ASN A 220 13.67 11.29 17.38
N THR A 221 12.48 11.00 17.90
CA THR A 221 11.86 11.72 19.02
C THR A 221 12.06 10.97 20.34
N PRO A 222 12.08 11.67 21.50
CA PRO A 222 12.22 11.02 22.81
C PRO A 222 11.05 10.08 23.15
N LYS A 223 9.87 10.39 22.63
CA LYS A 223 8.64 9.63 22.82
C LYS A 223 7.96 9.33 21.49
N THR A 224 7.17 8.27 21.45
CA THR A 224 6.27 7.94 20.34
C THR A 224 5.04 7.21 20.87
N THR A 225 4.05 7.04 20.00
CA THR A 225 2.78 6.38 20.32
C THR A 225 2.86 4.86 20.14
N VAL A 226 2.10 4.16 20.98
CA VAL A 226 1.84 2.72 20.97
C VAL A 226 0.34 2.51 21.13
N TYR A 227 -0.19 1.47 20.50
CA TYR A 227 -1.59 1.08 20.67
C TYR A 227 -1.70 -0.34 21.20
N ARG A 228 -2.62 -0.52 22.15
CA ARG A 228 -3.07 -1.83 22.59
C ARG A 228 -4.43 -2.15 21.97
N CYS A 229 -4.58 -3.38 21.49
CA CYS A 229 -5.84 -3.99 21.08
C CYS A 229 -5.90 -5.39 21.68
N GLY A 230 -6.64 -5.54 22.79
CA GLY A 230 -6.65 -6.80 23.54
C GLY A 230 -5.24 -7.22 24.01
N PRO A 231 -4.75 -8.41 23.66
CA PRO A 231 -3.39 -8.85 23.99
C PRO A 231 -2.30 -8.27 23.06
N LEU A 232 -2.67 -7.72 21.90
CA LEU A 232 -1.70 -7.09 21.01
C LEU A 232 -1.31 -5.71 21.54
N ILE A 233 -0.02 -5.43 21.56
CA ILE A 233 0.55 -4.10 21.78
C ILE A 233 1.53 -3.83 20.64
N ASP A 234 1.23 -2.81 19.82
CA ASP A 234 2.07 -2.49 18.67
C ASP A 234 2.50 -1.02 18.58
N LEU A 235 3.72 -0.84 18.08
CA LEU A 235 4.30 0.47 17.80
C LEU A 235 3.59 1.10 16.60
N CYS A 236 2.78 2.10 16.87
CA CYS A 236 1.91 2.71 15.88
C CYS A 236 1.60 4.17 16.23
N ARG A 237 1.63 5.06 15.24
CA ARG A 237 1.24 6.48 15.41
C ARG A 237 -0.28 6.65 15.50
N GLY A 238 -1.04 5.71 14.93
CA GLY A 238 -2.48 5.74 14.83
C GLY A 238 -2.97 6.87 13.92
N PRO A 239 -4.24 7.28 14.06
CA PRO A 239 -5.22 6.76 15.02
C PRO A 239 -5.81 5.40 14.62
N HIS A 240 -6.70 4.87 15.47
CA HIS A 240 -7.45 3.63 15.22
C HIS A 240 -8.97 3.80 15.38
N VAL A 241 -9.73 2.82 14.88
CA VAL A 241 -11.16 2.70 15.20
C VAL A 241 -11.32 2.43 16.70
N ARG A 242 -12.47 2.79 17.29
CA ARG A 242 -12.67 2.66 18.75
C ARG A 242 -12.46 1.25 19.31
N HIS A 243 -12.99 0.26 18.60
CA HIS A 243 -12.89 -1.14 19.00
C HIS A 243 -13.03 -2.07 17.80
N THR A 244 -12.49 -3.28 17.92
CA THR A 244 -12.49 -4.31 16.86
C THR A 244 -13.88 -4.63 16.31
N GLY A 245 -14.92 -4.57 17.14
CA GLY A 245 -16.30 -4.78 16.72
C GLY A 245 -16.87 -3.78 15.71
N LYS A 246 -16.16 -2.68 15.38
CA LYS A 246 -16.51 -1.80 14.25
C LYS A 246 -16.22 -2.47 12.91
N ILE A 247 -15.31 -3.44 12.89
CA ILE A 247 -14.98 -4.27 11.74
C ILE A 247 -15.92 -5.48 11.75
N LYS A 248 -16.99 -5.41 10.96
CA LYS A 248 -18.03 -6.46 10.95
C LYS A 248 -17.74 -7.58 9.96
N ALA A 249 -16.94 -7.29 8.95
CA ALA A 249 -16.54 -8.25 7.94
C ALA A 249 -15.06 -8.04 7.62
N MET A 250 -14.29 -9.12 7.66
CA MET A 250 -12.86 -9.15 7.35
C MET A 250 -12.56 -10.46 6.65
N GLN A 251 -11.68 -10.41 5.65
CA GLN A 251 -11.25 -11.56 4.89
C GLN A 251 -9.75 -11.47 4.63
N ILE A 252 -9.03 -12.54 4.93
CA ILE A 252 -7.65 -12.74 4.48
C ILE A 252 -7.70 -13.15 3.00
N THR A 253 -6.95 -12.43 2.16
CA THR A 253 -7.06 -12.55 0.69
C THR A 253 -5.89 -13.30 0.07
N LYS A 254 -4.68 -13.08 0.58
CA LYS A 254 -3.44 -13.63 0.00
C LYS A 254 -2.33 -13.68 1.06
N ALA A 255 -1.41 -14.63 0.92
CA ALA A 255 -0.12 -14.62 1.57
C ALA A 255 0.99 -14.60 0.50
N SER A 256 2.08 -13.90 0.78
CA SER A 256 3.28 -13.87 -0.05
C SER A 256 4.53 -13.69 0.80
N SER A 257 5.71 -13.85 0.22
CA SER A 257 6.96 -13.39 0.83
C SER A 257 7.27 -11.94 0.44
N SER A 258 7.98 -11.24 1.32
CA SER A 258 8.63 -9.96 1.06
C SER A 258 9.98 -9.94 1.76
N TYR A 259 10.86 -8.98 1.45
CA TYR A 259 12.14 -8.83 2.11
C TYR A 259 12.16 -7.62 3.03
N TRP A 260 12.93 -7.70 4.13
CA TRP A 260 13.14 -6.56 5.01
C TRP A 260 13.67 -5.34 4.23
N GLU A 261 12.98 -4.20 4.35
CA GLU A 261 13.22 -2.98 3.58
C GLU A 261 13.26 -3.14 2.04
N GLY A 262 12.72 -4.24 1.50
CA GLY A 262 12.77 -4.55 0.08
C GLY A 262 14.16 -4.98 -0.42
N LYS A 263 15.10 -5.27 0.47
CA LYS A 263 16.47 -5.71 0.14
C LYS A 263 16.53 -7.22 0.01
N ALA A 264 16.79 -7.73 -1.20
CA ALA A 264 16.74 -9.17 -1.50
C ALA A 264 17.76 -10.04 -0.72
N ASP A 265 18.81 -9.42 -0.20
CA ASP A 265 19.83 -10.01 0.66
C ASP A 265 19.50 -9.96 2.16
N ALA A 266 18.39 -9.31 2.54
CA ALA A 266 17.92 -9.22 3.92
C ALA A 266 16.93 -10.34 4.29
N GLU A 267 16.46 -10.34 5.54
CA GLU A 267 15.57 -11.37 6.06
C GLU A 267 14.25 -11.44 5.28
N SER A 268 13.82 -12.67 4.95
CA SER A 268 12.54 -12.93 4.32
C SER A 268 11.41 -12.83 5.35
N LEU A 269 10.40 -12.02 5.04
CA LEU A 269 9.19 -11.81 5.82
C LEU A 269 8.00 -12.47 5.10
N GLN A 270 6.99 -12.81 5.88
CA GLN A 270 5.70 -13.27 5.39
C GLN A 270 4.70 -12.14 5.45
N ARG A 271 4.19 -11.79 4.28
CA ARG A 271 3.18 -10.76 4.08
C ARG A 271 1.81 -11.41 3.92
N VAL A 272 0.90 -11.11 4.84
CA VAL A 272 -0.50 -11.56 4.80
C VAL A 272 -1.38 -10.37 4.48
N TYR A 273 -2.15 -10.45 3.40
CA TYR A 273 -3.07 -9.41 2.93
C TYR A 273 -4.48 -9.68 3.45
N GLY A 274 -5.19 -8.60 3.73
CA GLY A 274 -6.60 -8.65 4.11
C GLY A 274 -7.39 -7.44 3.63
N ILE A 275 -8.70 -7.60 3.61
CA ILE A 275 -9.67 -6.55 3.35
C ILE A 275 -10.76 -6.61 4.42
N SER A 276 -11.31 -5.46 4.78
CA SER A 276 -12.36 -5.39 5.79
C SER A 276 -13.34 -4.24 5.53
N PHE A 277 -14.55 -4.40 6.08
CA PHE A 277 -15.67 -3.50 5.90
C PHE A 277 -16.54 -3.36 7.17
N PRO A 278 -17.23 -2.23 7.35
CA PRO A 278 -18.18 -2.01 8.44
C PRO A 278 -19.52 -2.77 8.26
N ASP A 279 -19.77 -3.34 7.06
CA ASP A 279 -20.96 -4.12 6.73
C ASP A 279 -20.58 -5.37 5.89
N PRO A 280 -21.02 -6.59 6.28
CA PRO A 280 -20.88 -7.79 5.45
C PRO A 280 -21.40 -7.69 4.02
N LYS A 281 -22.36 -6.79 3.72
CA LYS A 281 -22.83 -6.57 2.34
C LYS A 281 -21.73 -6.01 1.45
N GLN A 282 -20.94 -5.05 1.95
CA GLN A 282 -19.84 -4.45 1.19
C GLN A 282 -18.75 -5.47 0.88
N LEU A 283 -18.48 -6.41 1.81
CA LEU A 283 -17.55 -7.51 1.53
C LEU A 283 -18.05 -8.39 0.37
N LYS A 284 -19.35 -8.69 0.30
CA LYS A 284 -19.93 -9.48 -0.81
C LYS A 284 -19.87 -8.73 -2.14
N GLU A 285 -20.12 -7.43 -2.13
CA GLU A 285 -19.99 -6.58 -3.33
C GLU A 285 -18.55 -6.55 -3.83
N TRP A 286 -17.59 -6.37 -2.92
CA TRP A 286 -16.17 -6.45 -3.23
C TRP A 286 -15.78 -7.82 -3.78
N GLN A 287 -16.22 -8.92 -3.17
CA GLN A 287 -15.98 -10.28 -3.67
C GLN A 287 -16.50 -10.47 -5.10
N LYS A 288 -17.73 -10.01 -5.38
CA LYS A 288 -18.31 -10.08 -6.73
C LYS A 288 -17.48 -9.27 -7.73
N PHE A 289 -16.99 -8.09 -7.34
CA PHE A 289 -16.12 -7.29 -8.19
C PHE A 289 -14.80 -8.00 -8.50
N GLN A 290 -14.17 -8.60 -7.48
CA GLN A 290 -12.93 -9.38 -7.65
C GLN A 290 -13.12 -10.61 -8.53
N GLU A 291 -14.26 -11.31 -8.42
CA GLU A 291 -14.60 -12.43 -9.30
C GLU A 291 -14.74 -11.98 -10.76
N GLU A 292 -15.40 -10.86 -11.01
CA GLU A 292 -15.54 -10.29 -12.36
C GLU A 292 -14.20 -9.80 -12.91
N ALA A 293 -13.35 -9.19 -12.09
CA ALA A 293 -12.00 -8.80 -12.46
C ALA A 293 -11.12 -10.02 -12.80
N ALA A 294 -11.18 -11.10 -11.99
CA ALA A 294 -10.45 -12.33 -12.23
C ALA A 294 -10.88 -13.06 -13.52
N LYS A 295 -12.15 -12.93 -13.93
CA LYS A 295 -12.61 -13.43 -15.24
C LYS A 295 -11.97 -12.67 -16.42
N ARG A 296 -11.54 -11.43 -16.21
CA ARG A 296 -10.94 -10.54 -17.21
C ARG A 296 -9.41 -10.50 -17.15
N ASP A 297 -8.80 -11.32 -16.30
CA ASP A 297 -7.34 -11.44 -16.23
C ASP A 297 -6.77 -11.92 -17.57
N HIS A 298 -5.91 -11.11 -18.19
CA HIS A 298 -5.30 -11.41 -19.48
C HIS A 298 -4.44 -12.68 -19.46
N ARG A 299 -3.93 -13.10 -18.30
CA ARG A 299 -3.16 -14.35 -18.15
C ARG A 299 -4.07 -15.56 -18.27
N LYS A 300 -5.26 -15.48 -17.66
CA LYS A 300 -6.30 -16.49 -17.78
C LYS A 300 -6.82 -16.55 -19.22
N LEU A 301 -7.24 -15.41 -19.76
CA LEU A 301 -7.73 -15.32 -21.14
C LEU A 301 -6.68 -15.74 -22.16
N GLY A 302 -5.42 -15.33 -21.97
CA GLY A 302 -4.31 -15.67 -22.86
C GLY A 302 -4.03 -17.17 -22.92
N ARG A 303 -4.16 -17.88 -21.78
CA ARG A 303 -4.08 -19.34 -21.74
C ARG A 303 -5.32 -19.99 -22.34
N ASP A 304 -6.51 -19.60 -21.88
CA ASP A 304 -7.78 -20.23 -22.24
C ASP A 304 -8.10 -20.04 -23.75
N GLN A 305 -7.61 -18.97 -24.37
CA GLN A 305 -7.78 -18.69 -25.81
C GLN A 305 -6.53 -19.01 -26.65
N GLU A 306 -5.48 -19.57 -26.07
CA GLU A 306 -4.22 -19.90 -26.76
C GLU A 306 -3.61 -18.68 -27.48
N LEU A 307 -3.46 -17.57 -26.77
CA LEU A 307 -2.87 -16.34 -27.32
C LEU A 307 -1.36 -16.29 -27.09
N PHE A 308 -0.91 -16.65 -25.89
CA PHE A 308 0.50 -16.65 -25.52
C PHE A 308 0.76 -17.59 -24.33
N PHE A 309 2.02 -17.94 -24.12
CA PHE A 309 2.49 -18.60 -22.90
C PHE A 309 3.83 -18.03 -22.45
N PHE A 310 4.24 -18.34 -21.22
CA PHE A 310 5.55 -18.00 -20.67
C PHE A 310 6.30 -19.28 -20.31
N ASN A 311 7.62 -19.26 -20.44
CA ASN A 311 8.47 -20.39 -20.09
C ASN A 311 9.61 -19.96 -19.15
N PRO A 312 9.93 -20.72 -18.09
CA PRO A 312 11.04 -20.41 -17.19
C PRO A 312 12.42 -20.25 -17.87
N LEU A 313 12.61 -20.82 -19.06
CA LEU A 313 13.83 -20.64 -19.87
C LEU A 313 13.98 -19.21 -20.43
N SER A 314 12.88 -18.43 -20.49
CA SER A 314 12.90 -17.01 -20.85
C SER A 314 11.89 -16.24 -19.98
N PRO A 315 12.21 -16.04 -18.69
CA PRO A 315 11.28 -15.43 -17.75
C PRO A 315 10.97 -13.99 -18.17
N GLY A 316 9.70 -13.61 -18.14
CA GLY A 316 9.26 -12.27 -18.55
C GLY A 316 9.30 -12.04 -20.06
N SER A 317 9.45 -13.08 -20.88
CA SER A 317 9.35 -13.00 -22.34
C SER A 317 8.21 -13.91 -22.82
N ALA A 318 7.20 -13.32 -23.44
CA ALA A 318 6.04 -14.06 -23.92
C ALA A 318 6.33 -14.79 -25.23
N PHE A 319 5.89 -16.04 -25.33
CA PHE A 319 5.80 -16.81 -26.56
C PHE A 319 4.39 -16.64 -27.12
N TRP A 320 4.28 -16.14 -28.34
CA TRP A 320 2.99 -15.85 -28.97
C TRP A 320 2.53 -16.99 -29.87
N TYR A 321 1.32 -17.48 -29.64
CA TYR A 321 0.65 -18.42 -30.55
C TYR A 321 0.08 -17.69 -31.77
N PRO A 322 -0.33 -18.39 -32.85
CA PRO A 322 -0.85 -17.76 -34.07
C PRO A 322 -1.98 -16.75 -33.83
N LYS A 323 -2.92 -17.06 -32.92
CA LYS A 323 -4.03 -16.15 -32.57
C LYS A 323 -3.53 -14.87 -31.89
N GLY A 324 -2.63 -14.99 -30.92
CA GLY A 324 -2.04 -13.82 -30.24
C GLY A 324 -1.15 -13.00 -31.18
N ALA A 325 -0.35 -13.65 -32.02
CA ALA A 325 0.46 -13.00 -33.04
C ALA A 325 -0.41 -12.25 -34.07
N HIS A 326 -1.58 -12.78 -34.43
CA HIS A 326 -2.54 -12.07 -35.29
C HIS A 326 -3.03 -10.77 -34.65
N ILE A 327 -3.42 -10.79 -33.37
CA ILE A 327 -3.81 -9.59 -32.62
C ILE A 327 -2.65 -8.59 -32.57
N TYR A 328 -1.46 -9.04 -32.17
CA TYR A 328 -0.25 -8.22 -32.12
C TYR A 328 0.03 -7.51 -33.45
N ASN A 329 0.07 -8.27 -34.55
CA ASN A 329 0.34 -7.72 -35.88
C ASN A 329 -0.76 -6.76 -36.34
N THR A 330 -2.02 -7.01 -35.96
CA THR A 330 -3.14 -6.10 -36.25
C THR A 330 -2.96 -4.76 -35.55
N LEU A 331 -2.57 -4.75 -34.28
CA LEU A 331 -2.28 -3.53 -33.51
C LEU A 331 -1.09 -2.77 -34.07
N VAL A 332 0.02 -3.46 -34.38
CA VAL A 332 1.20 -2.82 -34.99
C VAL A 332 0.84 -2.21 -36.35
N ASN A 333 0.08 -2.92 -37.18
CA ASN A 333 -0.36 -2.41 -38.49
C ASN A 333 -1.31 -1.22 -38.36
N PHE A 334 -2.15 -1.18 -37.32
CA PHE A 334 -2.98 -0.02 -37.00
C PHE A 334 -2.10 1.20 -36.67
N ILE A 335 -1.17 1.08 -35.72
CA ILE A 335 -0.28 2.21 -35.35
C ILE A 335 0.59 2.66 -36.52
N ARG A 336 1.13 1.73 -37.33
CA ARG A 336 1.86 2.08 -38.57
C ARG A 336 1.03 2.91 -39.56
N LYS A 337 -0.29 2.69 -39.64
CA LYS A 337 -1.17 3.54 -40.46
C LYS A 337 -1.28 4.94 -39.87
N GLU A 338 -1.45 5.05 -38.55
CA GLU A 338 -1.55 6.34 -37.86
C GLU A 338 -0.25 7.15 -37.92
N TYR A 339 0.90 6.48 -37.84
CA TYR A 339 2.23 7.06 -38.01
C TYR A 339 2.46 7.60 -39.42
N ARG A 340 2.09 6.84 -40.46
CA ARG A 340 2.18 7.30 -41.85
C ARG A 340 1.32 8.53 -42.13
N LYS A 341 0.09 8.59 -41.59
CA LYS A 341 -0.79 9.77 -41.73
C LYS A 341 -0.17 11.04 -41.13
N ARG A 342 0.73 10.91 -40.15
CA ARG A 342 1.33 12.03 -39.41
C ARG A 342 2.81 12.27 -39.75
N GLY A 343 3.30 11.65 -40.83
CA GLY A 343 4.65 11.88 -41.34
C GLY A 343 5.76 11.27 -40.48
N PHE A 344 5.46 10.24 -39.68
CA PHE A 344 6.49 9.42 -39.05
C PHE A 344 7.07 8.44 -40.06
N THR A 345 8.40 8.28 -40.02
CA THR A 345 9.14 7.34 -40.85
C THR A 345 9.64 6.20 -39.98
N GLU A 346 9.24 4.98 -40.32
CA GLU A 346 9.68 3.78 -39.61
C GLU A 346 11.18 3.53 -39.87
N VAL A 347 11.94 3.33 -38.80
CA VAL A 347 13.37 3.00 -38.82
C VAL A 347 13.62 1.68 -38.09
N ILE A 348 14.75 1.05 -38.36
CA ILE A 348 15.16 -0.19 -37.72
C ILE A 348 16.53 0.03 -37.10
N THR A 349 16.64 -0.18 -35.80
CA THR A 349 17.88 -0.01 -35.05
C THR A 349 18.38 -1.33 -34.43
N PRO A 350 19.71 -1.50 -34.23
CA PRO A 350 20.26 -2.66 -33.52
C PRO A 350 19.65 -2.89 -32.15
N ASN A 351 19.72 -4.14 -31.66
CA ASN A 351 19.27 -4.51 -30.32
C ASN A 351 20.37 -4.48 -29.26
N MET A 352 21.63 -4.44 -29.69
CA MET A 352 22.81 -4.55 -28.84
C MET A 352 23.77 -3.41 -29.15
N TYR A 353 24.27 -2.75 -28.10
CA TYR A 353 25.19 -1.63 -28.21
C TYR A 353 26.31 -1.75 -27.18
N ASN A 354 27.47 -1.19 -27.51
CA ASN A 354 28.57 -0.99 -26.58
C ASN A 354 28.15 -0.02 -25.46
N SER A 355 28.62 -0.27 -24.23
CA SER A 355 28.25 0.51 -23.03
C SER A 355 28.50 2.02 -23.17
N ARG A 356 29.51 2.41 -23.95
CA ARG A 356 29.86 3.81 -24.24
C ARG A 356 28.69 4.61 -24.78
N LEU A 357 27.76 4.01 -25.53
CA LEU A 357 26.56 4.73 -26.00
C LEU A 357 25.68 5.16 -24.82
N TRP A 358 25.48 4.26 -23.86
CA TRP A 358 24.65 4.53 -22.68
C TRP A 358 25.32 5.52 -21.75
N GLU A 359 26.64 5.43 -21.59
CA GLU A 359 27.46 6.41 -20.85
C GLU A 359 27.35 7.81 -21.48
N THR A 360 27.49 7.89 -22.82
CA THR A 360 27.36 9.16 -23.57
C THR A 360 25.97 9.77 -23.43
N SER A 361 24.94 8.92 -23.44
CA SER A 361 23.55 9.37 -23.31
C SER A 361 23.14 9.73 -21.88
N GLY A 362 23.98 9.45 -20.87
CA GLY A 362 23.66 9.62 -19.45
C GLY A 362 22.76 8.55 -18.84
N HIS A 363 22.32 7.56 -19.62
CA HIS A 363 21.44 6.49 -19.13
C HIS A 363 22.18 5.45 -18.28
N TRP A 364 23.49 5.29 -18.47
CA TRP A 364 24.27 4.30 -17.72
C TRP A 364 24.17 4.51 -16.20
N GLN A 365 24.25 5.75 -15.75
CA GLN A 365 24.21 6.12 -14.33
C GLN A 365 22.87 5.80 -13.66
N HIS A 366 21.78 5.69 -14.44
CA HIS A 366 20.43 5.52 -13.93
C HIS A 366 19.82 4.15 -14.24
N TYR A 367 20.23 3.50 -15.33
CA TYR A 367 19.60 2.27 -15.84
C TYR A 367 20.55 1.06 -15.89
N ALA A 368 21.84 1.20 -15.58
CA ALA A 368 22.79 0.08 -15.73
C ALA A 368 22.40 -1.17 -14.91
N GLU A 369 21.76 -1.01 -13.76
CA GLU A 369 21.27 -2.12 -12.92
C GLU A 369 20.10 -2.86 -13.57
N ASP A 370 19.24 -2.13 -14.29
CA ASP A 370 18.07 -2.64 -15.00
C ASP A 370 18.37 -3.06 -16.45
N MET A 371 19.64 -3.13 -16.84
CA MET A 371 20.07 -3.54 -18.18
C MET A 371 20.63 -4.96 -18.20
N PHE A 372 20.28 -5.72 -19.25
CA PHE A 372 21.01 -6.95 -19.57
C PHE A 372 22.36 -6.59 -20.17
N ARG A 373 23.44 -6.96 -19.46
CA ARG A 373 24.82 -6.66 -19.80
C ARG A 373 25.61 -7.94 -20.02
N PHE A 374 26.55 -7.92 -20.95
CA PHE A 374 27.45 -9.04 -21.24
C PHE A 374 28.73 -8.54 -21.89
N GLU A 375 29.79 -9.31 -21.75
CA GLU A 375 31.10 -8.98 -22.30
C GLU A 375 31.24 -9.56 -23.72
N VAL A 376 31.74 -8.74 -24.65
CA VAL A 376 32.09 -9.13 -26.01
C VAL A 376 33.48 -8.58 -26.29
N GLU A 377 34.45 -9.44 -26.57
CA GLU A 377 35.83 -9.02 -26.92
C GLU A 377 36.48 -8.05 -25.91
N LYS A 378 36.26 -8.29 -24.60
CA LYS A 378 36.72 -7.42 -23.48
C LYS A 378 36.06 -6.05 -23.39
N GLU A 379 35.04 -5.79 -24.20
CA GLU A 379 34.18 -4.62 -24.09
C GLU A 379 32.82 -5.00 -23.50
N GLN A 380 32.22 -4.08 -22.75
CA GLN A 380 30.89 -4.27 -22.18
C GLN A 380 29.82 -3.88 -23.20
N PHE A 381 28.87 -4.78 -23.42
CA PHE A 381 27.71 -4.56 -24.26
C PHE A 381 26.44 -4.72 -23.44
N GLY A 382 25.35 -4.16 -23.95
CA GLY A 382 24.03 -4.35 -23.36
C GLY A 382 22.93 -4.41 -24.40
N LEU A 383 21.85 -5.12 -24.07
CA LEU A 383 20.60 -5.04 -24.82
C LEU A 383 19.97 -3.67 -24.57
N LYS A 384 19.40 -3.06 -25.62
CA LYS A 384 18.79 -1.73 -25.50
C LYS A 384 17.57 -1.75 -24.55
N PRO A 385 17.52 -0.89 -23.52
CA PRO A 385 16.34 -0.71 -22.68
C PRO A 385 15.33 0.32 -23.25
N MET A 386 15.75 1.06 -24.27
CA MET A 386 15.00 2.10 -25.00
C MET A 386 15.63 2.37 -26.37
N ASN A 387 14.90 2.99 -27.30
CA ASN A 387 15.42 3.25 -28.66
C ASN A 387 16.13 4.61 -28.81
N CYS A 388 15.94 5.55 -27.87
CA CYS A 388 16.35 6.96 -28.02
C CYS A 388 17.81 7.14 -28.45
N PRO A 389 18.81 6.50 -27.79
CA PRO A 389 20.21 6.70 -28.18
C PRO A 389 20.54 6.22 -29.60
N GLY A 390 19.89 5.14 -30.05
CA GLY A 390 20.01 4.67 -31.43
C GLY A 390 19.46 5.68 -32.44
N HIS A 391 18.32 6.31 -32.13
CA HIS A 391 17.72 7.34 -32.99
C HIS A 391 18.59 8.61 -33.04
N CYS A 392 19.23 8.98 -31.92
CA CYS A 392 20.20 10.07 -31.89
C CYS A 392 21.42 9.79 -32.77
N LEU A 393 21.95 8.55 -32.77
CA LEU A 393 23.04 8.16 -33.67
C LEU A 393 22.64 8.28 -35.15
N MET A 394 21.41 7.85 -35.49
CA MET A 394 20.88 7.98 -36.86
C MET A 394 20.70 9.45 -37.26
N TYR A 395 20.24 10.30 -36.34
CA TYR A 395 20.12 11.73 -36.57
C TYR A 395 21.50 12.37 -36.80
N SER A 396 22.50 12.04 -35.98
CA SER A 396 23.85 12.62 -36.05
C SER A 396 24.70 12.10 -37.21
N HIS A 397 24.38 10.94 -37.78
CA HIS A 397 25.19 10.31 -38.83
C HIS A 397 25.24 11.13 -40.12
N GLN A 398 24.19 11.87 -40.44
CA GLN A 398 24.12 12.71 -41.64
C GLN A 398 23.99 14.18 -41.27
N PRO A 399 24.65 15.09 -42.00
CA PRO A 399 24.41 16.51 -41.85
C PRO A 399 22.95 16.83 -42.18
N ARG A 400 22.30 17.65 -41.34
CA ARG A 400 20.90 18.04 -41.49
C ARG A 400 20.78 19.53 -41.72
N THR A 401 19.83 19.93 -42.55
CA THR A 401 19.47 21.34 -42.74
C THR A 401 18.21 21.68 -41.95
N HIS A 402 18.06 22.94 -41.55
CA HIS A 402 16.92 23.39 -40.74
C HIS A 402 15.55 23.18 -41.42
N ASN A 403 15.53 23.08 -42.76
CA ASN A 403 14.34 22.85 -43.57
C ASN A 403 13.85 21.40 -43.55
N GLU A 404 14.71 20.44 -43.18
CA GLU A 404 14.35 19.03 -43.04
C GLU A 404 13.62 18.76 -41.72
N LEU A 405 13.66 19.71 -40.77
CA LEU A 405 13.00 19.59 -39.48
C LEU A 405 11.53 20.03 -39.57
N PRO A 406 10.59 19.27 -38.98
CA PRO A 406 10.81 18.19 -38.01
C PRO A 406 11.02 16.81 -38.66
N ILE A 407 12.02 16.06 -38.16
CA ILE A 407 12.25 14.65 -38.51
C ILE A 407 11.59 13.78 -37.45
N ARG A 408 10.80 12.80 -37.87
CA ARG A 408 10.04 11.91 -36.98
C ARG A 408 10.39 10.46 -37.26
N TYR A 409 11.17 9.84 -36.37
CA TYR A 409 11.48 8.42 -36.44
C TYR A 409 10.50 7.63 -35.59
N ALA A 410 9.94 6.56 -36.13
CA ALA A 410 9.16 5.56 -35.40
C ALA A 410 9.90 4.22 -35.42
N ASP A 411 9.87 3.48 -34.32
CA ASP A 411 10.62 2.22 -34.18
C ASP A 411 9.84 1.24 -33.29
N PHE A 412 9.50 0.09 -33.87
CA PHE A 412 8.86 -1.02 -33.17
C PHE A 412 9.89 -2.06 -32.68
N GLY A 413 11.14 -1.63 -32.49
CA GLY A 413 12.27 -2.45 -32.10
C GLY A 413 12.09 -3.13 -30.75
N VAL A 414 12.73 -4.29 -30.59
CA VAL A 414 12.64 -5.08 -29.36
C VAL A 414 13.50 -4.45 -28.28
N LEU A 415 12.89 -4.19 -27.13
CA LEU A 415 13.53 -3.64 -25.94
C LEU A 415 13.64 -4.70 -24.85
N HIS A 416 14.68 -4.55 -24.02
CA HIS A 416 14.90 -5.43 -22.88
C HIS A 416 15.21 -4.64 -21.60
N ARG A 417 14.53 -4.98 -20.51
CA ARG A 417 14.81 -4.47 -19.16
C ARG A 417 14.93 -5.64 -18.19
N ASN A 418 15.97 -5.64 -17.37
CA ASN A 418 16.26 -6.70 -16.40
C ASN A 418 15.41 -6.55 -15.13
N GLU A 419 14.08 -6.55 -15.30
CA GLU A 419 13.11 -6.50 -14.21
C GLU A 419 13.33 -7.65 -13.21
N MET A 420 13.17 -7.38 -11.92
CA MET A 420 13.23 -8.41 -10.87
C MET A 420 12.23 -9.53 -11.15
N SER A 421 12.65 -10.79 -11.00
CA SER A 421 11.82 -11.96 -11.32
C SER A 421 10.48 -11.98 -10.58
N GLY A 422 10.46 -11.54 -9.32
CA GLY A 422 9.25 -11.45 -8.50
C GLY A 422 8.27 -10.36 -8.94
N ALA A 423 8.69 -9.41 -9.77
CA ALA A 423 7.83 -8.33 -10.27
C ALA A 423 7.14 -8.65 -11.61
N LEU A 424 7.53 -9.74 -12.29
CA LEU A 424 7.00 -10.11 -13.60
C LEU A 424 5.54 -10.56 -13.50
N THR A 425 4.66 -10.02 -14.35
CA THR A 425 3.23 -10.37 -14.34
C THR A 425 2.60 -10.35 -15.72
N GLY A 426 2.42 -11.54 -16.29
CA GLY A 426 1.85 -11.74 -17.63
C GLY A 426 2.49 -10.80 -18.66
N LEU A 427 1.66 -10.14 -19.47
CA LEU A 427 2.08 -9.11 -20.43
C LEU A 427 2.20 -7.66 -19.86
N ILE A 428 1.89 -7.42 -18.58
CA ILE A 428 1.90 -6.04 -18.02
C ILE A 428 3.32 -5.62 -17.61
N ARG A 429 4.06 -6.52 -16.96
CA ARG A 429 5.47 -6.29 -16.56
C ARG A 429 6.33 -7.44 -17.04
N VAL A 430 7.19 -7.14 -18.01
CA VAL A 430 7.94 -8.11 -18.83
C VAL A 430 9.39 -7.65 -18.98
N ARG A 431 10.30 -8.61 -19.25
CA ARG A 431 11.71 -8.33 -19.55
C ARG A 431 11.93 -7.99 -21.02
N ARG A 432 11.11 -8.54 -21.92
CA ARG A 432 11.12 -8.26 -23.36
C ARG A 432 9.81 -7.60 -23.76
N PHE A 433 9.88 -6.43 -24.37
CA PHE A 433 8.71 -5.70 -24.87
C PHE A 433 9.03 -4.96 -26.16
N GLN A 434 7.97 -4.51 -26.83
CA GLN A 434 8.05 -3.63 -28.00
C GLN A 434 7.10 -2.47 -27.73
N GLN A 435 7.60 -1.26 -27.90
CA GLN A 435 6.79 -0.05 -27.82
C GLN A 435 6.53 0.42 -29.24
N ASP A 436 5.43 1.13 -29.42
CA ASP A 436 5.22 2.05 -30.53
C ASP A 436 6.08 3.30 -30.35
N ASP A 437 7.39 3.12 -30.19
CA ASP A 437 8.30 4.21 -29.82
C ASP A 437 8.53 5.17 -30.99
N ALA A 438 8.72 6.45 -30.68
CA ALA A 438 9.02 7.46 -31.68
C ALA A 438 9.79 8.65 -31.10
N HIS A 439 10.72 9.19 -31.89
CA HIS A 439 11.52 10.35 -31.53
C HIS A 439 11.40 11.43 -32.60
N ILE A 440 11.10 12.65 -32.15
CA ILE A 440 10.93 13.82 -33.00
C ILE A 440 12.11 14.76 -32.78
N PHE A 441 12.89 14.97 -33.84
CA PHE A 441 13.94 15.98 -33.88
C PHE A 441 13.35 17.22 -34.54
N CYS A 442 13.19 18.29 -33.77
CA CYS A 442 12.57 19.53 -34.23
C CYS A 442 13.35 20.75 -33.74
N ARG A 443 13.08 21.91 -34.36
CA ARG A 443 13.60 23.19 -33.86
C ARG A 443 12.81 23.63 -32.63
N ARG A 444 13.40 24.53 -31.85
CA ARG A 444 12.77 25.07 -30.63
C ARG A 444 11.42 25.74 -30.91
N ASP A 445 11.27 26.42 -32.04
CA ASP A 445 10.02 27.04 -32.47
C ASP A 445 8.90 26.04 -32.80
N GLN A 446 9.25 24.79 -33.10
CA GLN A 446 8.31 23.74 -33.53
C GLN A 446 7.78 22.88 -32.36
N ILE A 447 8.42 22.94 -31.18
CA ILE A 447 8.11 22.05 -30.04
C ILE A 447 6.62 22.02 -29.71
N TRP A 448 5.99 23.20 -29.59
CA TRP A 448 4.58 23.28 -29.24
C TRP A 448 3.65 22.67 -30.26
N GLU A 449 3.98 22.79 -31.55
CA GLU A 449 3.17 22.22 -32.62
C GLU A 449 3.31 20.70 -32.66
N GLU A 450 4.54 20.17 -32.48
CA GLU A 450 4.77 18.72 -32.42
C GLU A 450 4.11 18.07 -31.20
N ILE A 451 4.05 18.76 -30.05
CA ILE A 451 3.29 18.30 -28.88
C ILE A 451 1.80 18.20 -29.22
N LYS A 452 1.21 19.21 -29.86
CA LYS A 452 -0.21 19.18 -30.25
C LYS A 452 -0.51 18.04 -31.20
N VAL A 453 0.33 17.83 -32.22
CA VAL A 453 0.19 16.74 -33.18
C VAL A 453 0.25 15.38 -32.48
N THR A 454 1.17 15.22 -31.52
CA THR A 454 1.33 13.98 -30.74
C THR A 454 0.12 13.73 -29.84
N VAL A 455 -0.34 14.74 -29.09
CA VAL A 455 -1.53 14.63 -28.23
C VAL A 455 -2.77 14.32 -29.06
N HIS A 456 -2.94 14.98 -30.20
CA HIS A 456 -4.03 14.70 -31.13
C HIS A 456 -3.96 13.27 -31.67
N CYS A 457 -2.76 12.74 -31.96
CA CYS A 457 -2.57 11.35 -32.33
C CYS A 457 -3.11 10.40 -31.25
N CYS A 458 -2.75 10.63 -29.98
CA CYS A 458 -3.23 9.81 -28.86
C CYS A 458 -4.76 9.83 -28.72
N PHE A 459 -5.40 10.99 -28.90
CA PHE A 459 -6.86 11.06 -28.85
C PHE A 459 -7.53 10.33 -30.04
N CYS A 460 -6.99 10.47 -31.24
CA CYS A 460 -7.51 9.77 -32.41
C CYS A 460 -7.36 8.26 -32.30
N THR A 461 -6.21 7.77 -31.82
CA THR A 461 -5.98 6.33 -31.64
C THR A 461 -6.94 5.76 -30.60
N LEU A 462 -7.12 6.45 -29.46
CA LEU A 462 -8.10 6.04 -28.44
C LEU A 462 -9.53 6.04 -28.97
N ALA A 463 -9.94 7.08 -29.71
CA ALA A 463 -11.28 7.17 -30.27
C ALA A 463 -11.57 6.08 -31.29
N GLU A 464 -10.62 5.79 -32.20
CA GLU A 464 -10.74 4.71 -33.19
C GLU A 464 -10.68 3.32 -32.53
N GLN A 465 -9.89 3.13 -31.47
CA GLN A 465 -9.75 1.87 -30.75
C GLN A 465 -10.99 1.53 -29.91
N HIS A 466 -11.61 2.53 -29.27
CA HIS A 466 -12.76 2.32 -28.38
C HIS A 466 -14.12 2.56 -29.04
N GLY A 467 -14.16 2.82 -30.35
CA GLY A 467 -15.41 3.11 -31.05
C GLY A 467 -16.14 4.30 -30.44
N ALA A 468 -15.41 5.30 -29.94
CA ALA A 468 -16.01 6.55 -29.49
C ALA A 468 -16.60 7.22 -30.73
N SER A 469 -17.91 7.00 -30.92
CA SER A 469 -18.71 7.74 -31.87
C SER A 469 -18.40 9.22 -31.67
N ARG A 470 -17.94 9.88 -32.73
CA ARG A 470 -17.90 11.34 -32.81
C ARG A 470 -19.31 11.84 -32.52
N GLY A 471 -19.53 12.28 -31.29
CA GLY A 471 -20.75 12.89 -30.77
C GLY A 471 -20.38 14.17 -30.07
#